data_AF-W4RJC5-F1
#
_entry.id   AF-W4RJC5-F1
#
_cell.length_a   1.000
_cell.length_b   1.000
_cell.length_c   1.000
_cell.angle_alpha   90.00
_cell.angle_beta   90.00
_cell.angle_gamma   90.00
#
_symmetry.space_group_name_H-M   'P 1'
#
loop_
_entity.id
_entity.type
_entity.pdbx_description
1 polymer ?
#
loop_
_entity_poly.entity_id
_entity_poly.type
_entity_poly.pdbx_seq_one_letter_code
_entity_poly.pdbx_strand_id
1 'polypeptide(L)' 'MTKNLDDPDLLIRTSGEIRLSNFMLWQLAYTEFWFTDVLWPDFDEEHFVEAIEAFQGRQRRFGGV' A
#
# COMPACT_ATOMS: atom_id res chain seq x y z
N MET A 1 5.22 -16.75 -9.33
CA MET A 1 6.31 -15.78 -9.58
C MET A 1 6.67 -14.94 -8.34
N THR A 2 5.90 -14.95 -7.25
CA THR A 2 6.18 -14.15 -6.04
C THR A 2 6.90 -14.90 -4.91
N LYS A 3 7.17 -16.22 -5.04
CA LYS A 3 7.70 -17.07 -3.96
C LYS A 3 9.05 -16.61 -3.38
N ASN A 4 9.84 -15.86 -4.15
CA ASN A 4 11.15 -15.37 -3.75
C ASN A 4 11.17 -13.87 -3.42
N LEU A 5 9.99 -13.25 -3.33
CA LEU A 5 9.83 -11.85 -2.94
C LEU A 5 9.20 -11.82 -1.56
N ASP A 6 9.62 -10.88 -0.73
CA ASP A 6 8.98 -10.62 0.56
C ASP A 6 7.58 -10.02 0.34
N ASP A 7 6.71 -10.22 1.33
CA ASP A 7 5.37 -9.63 1.31
C ASP A 7 5.45 -8.09 1.44
N PRO A 8 4.62 -7.33 0.72
CA PRO A 8 4.69 -5.87 0.78
C PRO A 8 4.33 -5.32 2.16
N ASP A 9 5.06 -4.31 2.62
CA ASP A 9 4.68 -3.55 3.83
C ASP A 9 3.54 -2.56 3.54
N LEU A 10 3.53 -1.95 2.35
CA LEU A 10 2.60 -0.91 1.95
C LEU A 10 2.11 -1.13 0.50
N LEU A 11 0.80 -1.03 0.29
CA LEU A 11 0.18 -0.92 -1.03
C LEU A 11 -0.38 0.50 -1.22
N ILE A 12 0.10 1.17 -2.26
CA ILE A 12 -0.40 2.46 -2.74
C ILE A 12 -1.39 2.20 -3.88
N ARG A 13 -2.60 2.75 -3.77
CA ARG A 13 -3.62 2.66 -4.83
C ARG A 13 -4.17 4.03 -5.19
N THR A 14 -3.98 4.40 -6.45
CA THR A 14 -4.41 5.67 -7.05
C THR A 14 -5.86 5.62 -7.56
N SER A 15 -6.35 6.76 -8.02
CA SER A 15 -7.66 6.93 -8.70
C SER A 15 -8.90 6.78 -7.82
N GLY A 16 -8.76 6.88 -6.49
CA GLY A 16 -9.89 6.94 -5.54
C GLY A 16 -10.59 5.60 -5.28
N GLU A 17 -10.07 4.50 -5.81
CA GLU A 17 -10.74 3.21 -5.78
C GLU A 17 -10.38 2.39 -4.53
N ILE A 18 -11.34 2.20 -3.62
CA ILE A 18 -11.16 1.40 -2.41
C ILE A 18 -11.48 -0.08 -2.68
N ARG A 19 -10.63 -0.73 -3.49
CA ARG A 19 -10.68 -2.17 -3.76
C ARG A 19 -9.28 -2.71 -4.02
N LEU A 20 -9.11 -4.03 -4.07
CA LEU A 20 -7.83 -4.65 -4.47
C LEU A 20 -7.82 -5.10 -5.92
N SER A 21 -9.00 -5.28 -6.54
CA SER A 21 -9.11 -5.77 -7.93
C SER A 21 -8.36 -7.09 -8.17
N ASN A 22 -8.41 -8.01 -7.21
CA ASN A 22 -7.73 -9.31 -7.29
C ASN A 22 -6.20 -9.23 -7.46
N PHE A 23 -5.59 -8.13 -7.02
CA PHE A 23 -4.14 -7.96 -7.02
C PHE A 23 -3.53 -8.54 -5.74
N MET A 24 -2.55 -9.43 -5.87
CA MET A 24 -1.69 -9.95 -4.79
C MET A 24 -2.40 -10.33 -3.47
N LEU A 25 -3.61 -10.93 -3.56
CA LEU A 25 -4.49 -11.15 -2.40
C LEU A 25 -3.81 -11.85 -1.21
N TRP A 26 -2.93 -12.81 -1.47
CA TRP A 26 -2.24 -13.53 -0.40
C TRP A 26 -1.13 -12.70 0.23
N GLN A 27 -0.29 -12.08 -0.61
CA GLN A 27 0.84 -11.27 -0.14
C GLN A 27 0.37 -10.03 0.61
N LEU A 28 -0.83 -9.52 0.30
CA LEU A 28 -1.41 -8.34 0.92
C LEU A 28 -2.10 -8.59 2.26
N ALA A 29 -2.06 -9.81 2.80
CA ALA A 29 -2.81 -10.19 4.00
C ALA A 29 -2.47 -9.34 5.25
N TYR A 30 -1.23 -8.87 5.35
CA TYR A 30 -0.74 -8.03 6.44
C TYR A 30 -0.17 -6.68 5.96
N THR A 31 -0.38 -6.35 4.69
CA THR A 31 0.07 -5.10 4.08
C THR A 31 -0.82 -3.94 4.49
N GLU A 32 -0.22 -2.79 4.77
CA GLU A 32 -0.99 -1.56 4.97
C GLU A 32 -1.45 -0.96 3.65
N PHE A 33 -2.62 -0.32 3.67
CA PHE A 33 -3.18 0.33 2.50
C PHE A 33 -3.13 1.85 2.62
N TRP A 34 -2.70 2.49 1.54
CA TRP A 34 -2.82 3.92 1.31
C TRP A 34 -3.52 4.16 -0.03
N PHE A 35 -4.64 4.88 0.02
CA PHE A 35 -5.47 5.19 -1.16
C PHE A 35 -5.42 6.69 -1.42
N THR A 36 -5.36 7.08 -2.68
CA THR A 36 -5.42 8.48 -3.10
C THR A 36 -6.33 8.67 -4.31
N ASP A 37 -6.97 9.83 -4.39
CA ASP A 37 -7.79 10.24 -5.53
C ASP A 37 -6.94 10.68 -6.73
N VAL A 38 -5.64 10.91 -6.52
CA VAL A 38 -4.68 11.26 -7.58
C VAL A 38 -4.66 10.16 -8.63
N LEU A 39 -4.78 10.53 -9.91
CA LEU A 39 -4.72 9.58 -11.01
C LEU A 39 -3.28 9.14 -11.24
N TRP A 40 -3.07 7.90 -11.69
CA TRP A 40 -1.73 7.37 -11.93
C TRP A 40 -0.83 8.25 -12.81
N PRO A 41 -1.30 8.88 -13.92
CA PRO A 41 -0.47 9.77 -14.71
C PRO A 41 -0.03 11.06 -13.99
N ASP A 42 -0.77 11.47 -12.95
CA ASP A 42 -0.53 12.67 -12.16
C ASP A 42 0.19 12.37 -10.83
N PHE A 43 0.46 11.09 -10.54
CA PHE A 43 1.15 10.65 -9.34
C PHE A 43 2.66 10.88 -9.48
N ASP A 44 3.26 11.58 -8.52
CA ASP A 44 4.67 11.97 -8.53
C ASP A 44 5.41 11.60 -7.22
N GLU A 45 6.65 12.09 -7.10
CA GLU A 45 7.52 11.82 -5.95
C GLU A 45 6.96 12.39 -4.64
N GLU A 46 6.28 13.54 -4.67
CA GLU A 46 5.71 14.15 -3.46
C GLU A 46 4.60 13.27 -2.88
N HIS A 47 3.73 12.75 -3.75
CA HIS A 47 2.67 11.81 -3.35
C HIS A 47 3.24 10.49 -2.84
N PHE A 48 4.37 10.03 -3.40
CA PHE A 48 5.06 8.84 -2.90
C PHE A 48 5.60 9.07 -1.49
N VAL A 49 6.27 10.21 -1.25
CA VAL A 49 6.77 10.57 0.08
C VAL A 49 5.63 10.68 1.09
N GLU A 50 4.51 11.31 0.71
CA GLU A 50 3.31 11.40 1.55
C GLU A 50 2.80 10.01 1.97
N ALA A 51 2.75 9.06 1.03
CA ALA A 51 2.33 7.69 1.33
C ALA A 51 3.28 6.99 2.32
N ILE A 52 4.59 7.22 2.21
CA ILE A 52 5.59 6.67 3.13
C ILE A 52 5.50 7.32 4.52
N GLU A 53 5.35 8.64 4.59
CA GLU A 53 5.17 9.35 5.87
C GLU A 53 3.90 8.89 6.59
N ALA A 54 2.79 8.75 5.85
CA ALA A 54 1.55 8.22 6.38
C ALA A 54 1.71 6.78 6.91
N PHE A 55 2.49 5.95 6.22
CA PHE A 55 2.81 4.60 6.67
C PHE A 55 3.67 4.59 7.95
N GLN A 56 4.71 5.41 8.01
CA GLN A 56 5.60 5.51 9.18
C GLN A 56 4.92 6.11 10.42
N GLY A 57 3.97 7.03 10.21
CA GLY A 57 3.22 7.69 11.30
C GLY A 57 2.20 6.77 11.98
N ARG A 58 1.86 5.63 11.36
CA ARG A 58 0.95 4.66 11.97
C ARG A 58 1.69 3.84 13.02
N GLN A 59 1.13 3.79 14.22
CA GLN A 59 1.63 2.85 15.23
C GLN A 59 1.37 1.44 14.74
N ARG A 60 2.44 0.74 14.32
CA ARG A 60 2.37 -0.69 14.00
C ARG A 60 1.84 -1.43 15.21
N ARG A 61 0.56 -1.79 15.15
CA ARG A 61 -0.01 -2.80 16.03
C ARG A 61 0.42 -4.12 15.42
N PHE A 62 1.66 -4.52 15.69
CA PHE A 62 2.05 -5.91 15.49
C PHE A 62 1.03 -6.71 16.28
N GLY A 63 0.09 -7.32 15.58
CA GLY A 63 -0.84 -8.27 16.16
C GLY A 63 0.05 -9.33 16.78
N GLY A 64 0.21 -9.30 18.10
CA GLY A 64 0.82 -10.39 18.84
C GLY A 64 -0.07 -11.60 18.62
N VAL A 65 0.30 -12.39 17.62
CA VAL A 65 -0.14 -13.75 17.39
C VAL A 65 1.11 -14.60 17.36
#